data_AF-A0A179BYR1-F1
#
_entry.id   AF-A0A179BYR1-F1
#
_cell.length_a   1.000
_cell.length_b   1.000
_cell.length_c   1.000
_cell.angle_alpha   90.00
_cell.angle_beta   90.00
_cell.angle_gamma   90.00
#
_symmetry.space_group_name_H-M   'P 1'
#
loop_
_entity.id
_entity.type
_entity.pdbx_description
1 polymer ?
#
loop_
_entity_poly.entity_id
_entity_poly.type
_entity_poly.pdbx_seq_one_letter_code
_entity_poly.pdbx_strand_id
1 'polypeptide(L)'
;MSDDQFQSLLGLCVVGGFCAYNWYWYIRSIIFYRKNGFDFTKDFGPNDYWSRLRQDTFLARPKVRFLFAMPFSVTVGSLLTLAFALRLMGIVKLCSDCGP
;
A
#
# COMPACT_ATOMS: atom_id res chain seq x y z
N MET A 1 17.24 15.25 17.53
CA MET A 1 16.61 14.62 16.34
C MET A 1 16.61 15.69 15.27
N SER A 2 17.27 15.47 14.13
CA SER A 2 17.22 16.46 13.04
C SER A 2 15.82 16.50 12.42
N ASP A 3 15.43 17.62 11.82
CA ASP A 3 14.12 17.78 11.19
C ASP A 3 13.85 16.67 10.15
N ASP A 4 14.89 16.22 9.44
CA ASP A 4 14.82 15.11 8.46
C ASP A 4 14.48 13.76 9.09
N GLN A 5 14.99 13.49 10.30
CA GLN A 5 14.65 12.28 11.05
C GLN A 5 13.21 12.34 11.55
N PHE A 6 12.74 13.52 11.97
CA PHE A 6 11.37 13.71 12.42
C PHE A 6 10.37 13.53 11.26
N GLN A 7 10.68 14.11 10.10
CA GLN A 7 9.93 13.90 8.84
C GLN A 7 9.90 12.43 8.44
N SER A 8 11.04 11.73 8.52
CA SER A 8 11.12 10.30 8.18
C SER A 8 10.34 9.43 9.16
N LEU A 9 10.30 9.80 10.45
CA LEU A 9 9.51 9.11 11.47
C LEU A 9 8.00 9.28 11.23
N LEU A 10 7.56 10.52 10.97
CA LEU A 10 6.17 10.79 10.61
C LEU A 10 5.77 10.05 9.32
N GLY A 11 6.64 10.08 8.31
CA GLY A 11 6.47 9.33 7.07
C GLY A 11 6.33 7.83 7.33
N LEU A 12 7.20 7.25 8.16
CA LEU A 12 7.13 5.83 8.53
C LEU A 12 5.83 5.49 9.28
N CYS A 13 5.38 6.33 10.21
CA CYS A 13 4.13 6.09 10.95
C CYS A 13 2.91 6.11 10.02
N VAL A 14 2.80 7.12 9.15
CA VAL A 14 1.66 7.27 8.22
C VAL A 14 1.70 6.18 7.14
N VAL A 15 2.84 6.01 6.47
CA VAL A 15 3.00 5.01 5.40
C VAL A 15 2.95 3.60 5.95
N GLY A 16 3.53 3.35 7.12
CA GLY A 16 3.47 2.05 7.80
C GLY A 16 2.05 1.69 8.22
N GLY A 17 1.29 2.64 8.78
CA GLY A 17 -0.13 2.44 9.09
C GLY A 17 -0.97 2.15 7.84
N PHE A 18 -0.75 2.91 6.76
CA PHE A 18 -1.40 2.67 5.48
C PHE A 18 -1.01 1.31 4.87
N CYS A 19 0.26 0.94 4.97
CA CYS A 19 0.78 -0.36 4.50
C CYS A 19 0.13 -1.52 5.27
N ALA A 20 0.06 -1.44 6.60
CA ALA A 20 -0.61 -2.43 7.44
C ALA A 20 -2.11 -2.55 7.11
N TYR A 21 -2.79 -1.43 6.87
CA TYR A 21 -4.18 -1.43 6.42
C TYR A 21 -4.36 -2.14 5.07
N ASN A 22 -3.50 -1.86 4.09
CA ASN A 22 -3.55 -2.53 2.78
C ASN A 22 -3.27 -4.03 2.92
N TRP A 23 -2.28 -4.42 3.72
CA TRP A 23 -1.97 -5.82 4.02
C TRP A 23 -3.14 -6.55 4.68
N TYR A 24 -3.79 -5.92 5.65
CA TYR A 24 -4.95 -6.46 6.35
C TYR A 24 -6.07 -6.80 5.35
N TRP A 25 -6.41 -5.86 4.49
CA TRP A 25 -7.46 -6.06 3.49
C TRP A 25 -7.04 -7.08 2.44
N TYR A 26 -5.80 -7.06 1.96
CA TYR A 26 -5.31 -8.01 0.98
C TYR A 26 -5.40 -9.46 1.48
N ILE A 27 -4.94 -9.72 2.71
CA ILE A 27 -5.04 -11.06 3.33
C ILE A 27 -6.51 -11.47 3.49
N ARG A 28 -7.36 -10.56 3.96
CA ARG A 28 -8.79 -10.83 4.15
C ARG A 28 -9.47 -11.17 2.81
N SER A 29 -9.10 -10.46 1.74
CA SER A 29 -9.58 -10.73 0.38
C SER A 29 -9.11 -12.09 -0.12
N ILE A 30 -7.83 -12.46 0.09
CA ILE A 30 -7.32 -13.79 -0.28
C ILE A 30 -8.12 -14.89 0.41
N ILE A 31 -8.38 -14.75 1.72
CA ILE A 31 -9.14 -15.74 2.49
C ILE A 31 -10.57 -15.86 1.96
N PHE A 32 -11.22 -14.73 1.65
CA PHE A 32 -12.58 -14.71 1.13
C PHE A 32 -12.69 -15.38 -0.24
N TYR A 33 -11.86 -14.96 -1.21
CA TYR A 33 -11.88 -15.55 -2.55
C TYR A 33 -11.50 -17.04 -2.51
N ARG A 34 -10.54 -17.44 -1.65
CA ARG A 34 -10.20 -18.86 -1.48
C ARG A 34 -11.37 -19.70 -0.95
N LYS A 35 -12.17 -19.16 -0.03
CA LYS A 35 -13.36 -19.86 0.50
C LYS A 35 -14.51 -19.97 -0.51
N ASN A 36 -14.63 -19.01 -1.42
CA ASN A 36 -15.67 -18.99 -2.47
C ASN A 36 -15.21 -19.61 -3.81
N GLY A 37 -14.10 -20.36 -3.84
CA GLY A 37 -13.62 -20.99 -5.08
C GLY A 37 -13.15 -19.99 -6.15
N PHE A 38 -12.63 -18.84 -5.72
CA PHE A 38 -12.29 -17.70 -6.58
C PHE A 38 -13.46 -17.18 -7.42
N ASP A 39 -14.68 -17.25 -6.87
CA ASP A 39 -15.83 -16.57 -7.47
C ASP A 39 -15.67 -15.04 -7.31
N PHE A 40 -15.36 -14.38 -8.42
CA PHE A 40 -15.21 -12.93 -8.52
C PHE A 40 -16.55 -12.23 -8.81
N THR A 41 -17.69 -12.93 -8.78
CA THR A 41 -19.00 -12.28 -8.98
C THR A 41 -19.40 -11.41 -7.78
N LYS A 42 -18.84 -11.71 -6.59
CA LYS A 42 -19.03 -10.92 -5.37
C LYS A 42 -17.83 -10.00 -5.15
N ASP A 43 -18.08 -8.70 -5.06
CA ASP A 43 -17.04 -7.73 -4.67
C ASP A 43 -16.81 -7.81 -3.14
N PHE A 44 -15.55 -7.90 -2.73
CA PHE A 44 -15.15 -8.00 -1.33
C PHE A 44 -13.93 -7.13 -1.06
N GLY A 45 -14.12 -6.13 -0.19
CA GLY A 45 -13.09 -5.17 0.18
C GLY A 45 -13.68 -3.90 0.79
N PRO A 46 -12.84 -2.94 1.18
CA PRO A 46 -13.31 -1.64 1.62
C PRO A 46 -13.99 -0.93 0.45
N ASN A 47 -15.05 -0.17 0.75
CA ASN A 47 -15.69 0.68 -0.24
C ASN A 47 -14.79 1.91 -0.45
N ASP A 48 -13.75 1.73 -1.27
CA ASP A 48 -12.82 2.80 -1.60
C ASP A 48 -13.65 3.94 -2.17
N TYR A 49 -13.50 5.17 -1.66
CA TYR A 49 -14.27 6.34 -2.11
C TYR A 49 -14.19 6.55 -3.65
N TRP A 50 -13.17 5.96 -4.28
CA TRP A 50 -12.97 5.85 -5.74
C TRP A 50 -14.03 5.03 -6.47
N SER A 51 -14.70 4.07 -5.82
CA SER A 51 -15.81 3.30 -6.40
C SER A 51 -17.03 4.17 -6.68
N ARG A 52 -17.20 5.25 -5.92
CA ARG A 52 -18.33 6.18 -6.03
C ARG A 52 -18.07 7.31 -7.04
N LEU A 53 -16.81 7.65 -7.31
CA LEU A 53 -16.41 8.70 -8.27
C LEU A 53 -16.27 8.21 -9.72
N ARG A 54 -16.33 6.90 -9.94
CA ARG A 54 -16.16 6.28 -11.27
C ARG A 54 -17.42 5.52 -11.67
N GLN A 55 -18.55 6.23 -11.64
CA GLN A 55 -19.68 5.87 -12.50
C GLN A 55 -19.17 5.95 -13.94
N ASP A 56 -19.43 4.88 -14.68
CA ASP A 56 -19.20 4.73 -16.11
C ASP A 56 -17.82 4.20 -16.55
N THR A 57 -17.92 3.02 -17.18
CA THR A 57 -17.03 2.44 -18.18
C THR A 57 -15.77 1.68 -17.75
N PHE A 58 -15.24 1.85 -16.53
CA PHE A 58 -14.01 1.14 -16.12
C PHE A 58 -14.11 0.49 -14.73
N LEU A 59 -15.22 -0.22 -14.47
CA LEU A 59 -15.22 -1.24 -13.42
C LEU A 59 -14.15 -2.27 -13.78
N ALA A 60 -12.94 -2.08 -13.27
CA ALA A 60 -11.94 -3.11 -13.21
C ALA A 60 -12.63 -4.31 -12.56
N ARG A 61 -12.82 -5.40 -13.34
CA ARG A 61 -13.41 -6.64 -12.84
C ARG A 61 -12.81 -6.89 -11.44
N PRO A 62 -13.58 -7.26 -10.41
CA PRO A 62 -13.08 -7.57 -9.07
C PRO A 62 -11.81 -8.45 -9.09
N LYS A 63 -11.68 -9.29 -10.12
CA LYS A 63 -10.46 -10.00 -10.53
C LYS A 63 -9.21 -9.12 -10.74
N VAL A 64 -9.28 -8.03 -11.49
CA VAL A 64 -8.18 -7.07 -11.72
C VAL A 64 -7.84 -6.29 -10.46
N ARG A 65 -8.86 -5.87 -9.68
CA ARG A 65 -8.63 -5.19 -8.39
C ARG A 65 -7.86 -6.10 -7.42
N PHE A 66 -8.26 -7.36 -7.33
CA PHE A 66 -7.61 -8.36 -6.49
C PHE A 66 -6.23 -8.79 -7.00
N LEU A 67 -6.06 -9.02 -8.31
CA LEU A 67 -4.82 -9.54 -8.88
C LEU A 67 -3.76 -8.47 -9.17
N PHE A 68 -4.16 -7.22 -9.40
CA PHE A 68 -3.21 -6.15 -9.76
C PHE A 68 -3.24 -5.01 -8.76
N ALA A 69 -4.40 -4.41 -8.47
CA ALA A 69 -4.43 -3.18 -7.67
C ALA A 69 -4.01 -3.42 -6.21
N MET A 70 -4.54 -4.44 -5.55
CA MET A 70 -4.18 -4.78 -4.16
C MET A 70 -2.71 -5.19 -3.99
N PRO A 71 -2.16 -6.16 -4.76
CA PRO A 71 -0.75 -6.52 -4.60
C PRO A 71 0.16 -5.36 -4.97
N PHE A 72 -0.18 -4.55 -5.98
CA PHE A 72 0.59 -3.35 -6.31
C PHE A 72 0.62 -2.35 -5.15
N SER A 73 -0.52 -2.03 -4.55
CA SER A 73 -0.59 -1.14 -3.38
C SER A 73 0.20 -1.68 -2.19
N VAL A 74 0.15 -2.99 -1.95
CA VAL A 74 0.93 -3.65 -0.91
C VAL A 74 2.42 -3.58 -1.20
N THR A 75 2.86 -3.87 -2.43
CA THR A 75 4.27 -3.80 -2.83
C THR A 75 4.82 -2.38 -2.72
N VAL A 76 4.09 -1.39 -3.25
CA VAL A 76 4.49 0.03 -3.16
C VAL A 76 4.53 0.49 -1.71
N GLY A 77 3.50 0.17 -0.92
CA GLY A 77 3.46 0.50 0.51
C GLY A 77 4.62 -0.11 1.30
N SER A 78 4.95 -1.39 1.06
CA SER A 78 6.09 -2.06 1.68
C SER A 78 7.42 -1.45 1.27
N LEU A 79 7.61 -1.13 -0.02
CA LEU A 79 8.84 -0.48 -0.51
C LEU A 79 9.03 0.91 0.10
N LEU A 80 7.97 1.72 0.16
CA LEU A 80 8.02 3.04 0.79
C LEU A 80 8.31 2.92 2.28
N THR A 81 7.65 2.00 2.98
CA THR A 81 7.90 1.76 4.43
C THR A 81 9.35 1.35 4.66
N LEU A 82 9.90 0.47 3.82
CA LEU A 82 11.29 0.03 3.89
C LEU A 82 12.24 1.21 3.63
N ALA A 83 11.96 2.06 2.64
CA ALA A 83 12.78 3.24 2.34
C ALA A 83 12.81 4.23 3.51
N PHE A 84 11.65 4.51 4.15
CA PHE A 84 11.60 5.35 5.35
C PHE A 84 12.34 4.72 6.54
N ALA A 85 12.22 3.41 6.74
CA ALA A 85 12.94 2.68 7.79
C ALA A 85 14.46 2.75 7.58
N LEU A 86 14.93 2.55 6.34
CA LEU A 86 16.34 2.64 5.98
C LEU A 86 16.90 4.06 6.13
N ARG A 87 16.10 5.09 5.84
CA ARG A 87 16.46 6.49 6.11
C ARG A 87 16.58 6.77 7.60
N LEU A 88 15.64 6.29 8.42
CA LEU A 88 15.69 6.43 9.88
C LEU A 88 16.90 5.74 10.51
N MET A 89 17.26 4.56 10.02
CA MET A 89 18.48 3.85 10.44
C MET A 89 19.78 4.52 9.95
N GLY A 90 19.69 5.58 9.15
CA GLY A 90 20.86 6.29 8.63
C GLY A 90 21.65 5.50 7.58
N ILE A 91 21.11 4.38 7.09
CA ILE A 91 21.73 3.52 6.07
C ILE A 91 21.62 4.19 4.69
N VAL A 92 20.45 4.76 4.39
CA VAL A 92 20.22 5.55 3.18
C VAL A 92 20.34 7.02 3.54
N LYS A 93 21.56 7.53 3.56
CA LYS A 93 21.77 8.97 3.41
C LYS A 93 21.56 9.29 1.95
N LEU A 94 20.63 10.18 1.63
CA LEU A 94 20.73 10.89 0.35
C LEU A 94 22.13 11.51 0.40
N CYS A 95 23.01 11.13 -0.52
CA CYS A 95 24.34 11.73 -0.64
C CYS A 95 24.19 13.18 -1.17
N SER A 96 23.44 14.02 -0.46
CA SER A 96 23.30 15.45 -0.71
C SER A 96 24.52 16.24 -0.24
N ASP A 97 25.47 15.58 0.43
CA ASP A 97 26.75 16.11 0.91
C ASP A 97 27.95 15.24 0.48
N CYS A 98 27.76 14.36 -0.51
CA CYS A 98 28.85 13.54 -1.08
C CYS A 98 29.35 14.19 -2.38
N GLY A 99 29.91 15.39 -2.27
CA GLY A 99 30.63 16.09 -3.33
C GLY A 99 31.67 17.01 -2.69
N PRO A 100 32.85 17.18 -3.31
CA PRO A 100 34.05 17.75 -2.67
C PRO A 100 33.87 19.17 -2.12
#